data_AF-A0A098VXE9-F1
#
_entry.id   AF-A0A098VXE9-F1
#
_cell.length_a   1.000
_cell.length_b   1.000
_cell.length_c   1.000
_cell.angle_alpha   90.00
_cell.angle_beta   90.00
_cell.angle_gamma   90.00
#
_symmetry.space_group_name_H-M   'P 1'
#
loop_
_entity.id
_entity.type
_entity.pdbx_description
1 polymer ?
#
loop_
_entity_poly.entity_id
_entity_poly.type
_entity_poly.pdbx_seq_one_letter_code
_entity_poly.pdbx_strand_id
1 'polypeptide(L)'
;MPREYIARLIYDRRHESIILLSTPEKLLRPSSEKPCEDNMLDASTSLSVDYVMVREEIPPHALMNLSVLGGITLRRFGPDRPFLEIVFCAISSAEQVRGYGAFLMSVLKSWVRTTYPCITFMLTYADNYAVGYFKKQGFSRQITLDRTVWGGLIKDYDGGTLMECRLIPEIVDYLSMRRLIGCQREALMNAIQRKASEPFVRHAGLATFPVADPSSIAGLSGRPWQSSCEDGQHPLKRPLSVKDALASLLVDLQVFCFLILDASLSMAVP
;
A
#
# COMPACT_ATOMS: atom_id res chain seq x y z
N MET A 1 20.80 14.45 3.26
CA MET A 1 20.28 15.76 3.70
C MET A 1 21.40 16.73 4.09
N PRO A 2 21.31 18.03 3.76
CA PRO A 2 22.24 19.07 4.20
C PRO A 2 22.11 19.37 5.71
N ARG A 3 23.22 19.66 6.39
CA ARG A 3 23.24 19.87 7.86
C ARG A 3 22.32 20.99 8.33
N GLU A 4 22.30 22.12 7.63
CA GLU A 4 21.42 23.25 7.95
C GLU A 4 19.94 22.91 7.82
N TYR A 5 19.59 22.04 6.87
CA TYR A 5 18.21 21.61 6.70
C TYR A 5 17.79 20.70 7.85
N ILE A 6 18.64 19.74 8.23
CA ILE A 6 18.42 18.87 9.39
C ILE A 6 18.23 19.71 10.66
N ALA A 7 19.09 20.70 10.89
CA ALA A 7 18.97 21.58 12.05
C ALA A 7 17.62 22.31 12.07
N ARG A 8 17.19 22.87 10.93
CA ARG A 8 15.87 23.52 10.83
C ARG A 8 14.72 22.56 11.11
N LEU A 9 14.81 21.32 10.63
CA LEU A 9 13.81 20.29 10.89
C LEU A 9 13.76 19.90 12.37
N ILE A 10 14.91 19.73 13.02
CA ILE A 10 14.96 19.38 14.45
C ILE A 10 14.26 20.45 15.31
N TYR A 11 14.39 21.73 14.95
CA TYR A 11 13.79 22.84 15.71
C TYR A 11 12.40 23.29 15.20
N ASP A 12 11.82 22.61 14.21
CA ASP A 12 10.46 22.94 13.75
C ASP A 12 9.42 22.45 14.76
N ARG A 13 8.73 23.39 15.41
CA ARG A 13 7.67 23.11 16.39
C ARG A 13 6.38 22.56 15.78
N ARG A 14 6.28 22.52 14.45
CA ARG A 14 5.12 21.95 13.73
C ARG A 14 5.25 20.46 13.47
N HIS A 15 6.31 19.84 14.00
CA HIS A 15 6.49 18.40 13.89
C HIS A 15 5.61 17.65 14.87
N GLU A 16 4.93 16.64 14.36
CA GLU A 16 4.17 15.67 15.14
C GLU A 16 4.85 14.31 14.96
N SER A 17 4.98 13.50 16.02
CA SER A 17 5.67 12.21 15.92
C SER A 17 4.81 11.07 16.43
N ILE A 18 4.83 9.95 15.73
CA ILE A 18 4.31 8.68 16.22
C ILE A 18 5.49 7.80 16.61
N ILE A 19 5.41 7.17 17.78
CA ILE A 19 6.46 6.30 18.29
C ILE A 19 5.87 4.93 18.61
N LEU A 20 6.59 3.89 18.21
CA LEU A 20 6.30 2.51 18.57
C LEU A 20 7.12 2.14 19.80
N LEU A 21 6.44 1.65 20.84
CA LEU A 21 7.03 1.32 22.12
C LEU A 21 6.84 -0.17 22.37
N SER A 22 7.88 -0.85 22.87
CA SER A 22 7.70 -2.16 23.48
C SER A 22 7.53 -1.98 24.97
N THR A 23 6.37 -2.41 25.46
CA THR A 23 6.14 -2.70 26.87
C THR A 23 6.90 -3.97 27.24
N PRO A 24 7.58 -4.03 28.41
CA PRO A 24 8.33 -5.21 28.80
C PRO A 24 7.40 -6.34 29.22
N GLU A 25 7.01 -7.22 28.30
CA GLU A 25 6.36 -8.52 28.62
C GLU A 25 7.37 -9.52 29.25
N LYS A 26 8.68 -9.24 29.14
CA LYS A 26 9.78 -10.15 29.54
C LYS A 26 10.07 -10.24 31.05
N LEU A 27 9.35 -9.53 31.91
CA LEU A 27 9.50 -9.65 33.38
C LEU A 27 8.56 -10.69 34.02
N LEU A 28 7.63 -11.30 33.26
CA LEU A 28 6.55 -12.13 33.83
C LEU A 28 6.45 -13.57 33.30
N ARG A 29 7.39 -14.06 32.47
CA ARG A 29 7.41 -15.48 32.10
C ARG A 29 8.76 -16.13 32.46
N PRO A 30 8.81 -17.06 33.43
CA PRO A 30 9.99 -17.88 33.62
C PRO A 30 10.21 -18.77 32.40
N SER A 31 11.47 -18.89 32.03
CA SER A 31 11.99 -19.62 30.87
C SER A 31 11.76 -21.13 30.99
N SER A 32 10.66 -21.63 30.44
CA SER A 32 10.55 -23.04 30.03
C SER A 32 9.31 -23.27 29.18
N GLU A 33 9.41 -23.10 27.85
CA GLU A 33 8.58 -23.83 26.88
C GLU A 33 9.09 -23.53 25.46
N LYS A 34 9.54 -24.58 24.74
CA LYS A 34 9.84 -24.52 23.31
C LYS A 34 8.51 -24.77 22.56
N PRO A 35 8.12 -23.94 21.58
CA PRO A 35 6.93 -24.26 20.78
C PRO A 35 7.27 -25.35 19.75
N CYS A 36 6.41 -26.38 19.68
CA CYS A 36 6.42 -27.37 18.61
C CYS A 36 6.00 -26.74 17.27
N GLU A 37 6.66 -27.17 16.19
CA GLU A 37 6.30 -26.86 14.81
C GLU A 37 5.02 -27.63 14.46
N ASP A 38 3.85 -26.95 14.40
CA ASP A 38 2.71 -27.41 13.58
C ASP A 38 1.49 -26.44 13.51
N ASN A 39 1.54 -25.23 14.08
CA ASN A 39 0.43 -24.27 13.95
C ASN A 39 0.86 -22.99 13.21
N MET A 40 0.75 -23.01 11.87
CA MET A 40 1.16 -21.91 10.98
C MET A 40 0.00 -21.04 10.45
N LEU A 41 -1.13 -20.94 11.18
CA LEU A 41 -2.33 -20.25 10.67
C LEU A 41 -2.92 -19.15 11.56
N ASP A 42 -2.47 -18.93 12.79
CA ASP A 42 -2.92 -17.82 13.64
C ASP A 42 -1.73 -17.05 14.23
N ALA A 43 -0.89 -16.47 13.36
CA ALA A 43 0.17 -15.55 13.75
C ALA A 43 -0.34 -14.09 13.82
N SER A 44 -1.48 -13.86 14.48
CA SER A 44 -1.63 -12.67 15.33
C SER A 44 -1.04 -13.01 16.71
N THR A 45 0.22 -13.46 16.70
CA THR A 45 0.98 -13.82 17.87
C THR A 45 1.03 -12.61 18.81
N SER A 46 0.70 -12.83 20.07
CA SER A 46 0.77 -11.89 21.18
C SER A 46 2.12 -11.16 21.21
N LEU A 47 2.17 -10.00 20.55
CA LEU A 47 3.17 -8.99 20.78
C LEU A 47 2.44 -7.85 21.47
N SER A 48 2.65 -7.66 22.78
CA SER A 48 2.20 -6.45 23.47
C SER A 48 3.05 -5.28 22.99
N VAL A 49 2.72 -4.77 21.80
CA VAL A 49 3.38 -3.61 21.21
C VAL A 49 2.38 -2.47 21.26
N ASP A 50 2.68 -1.50 22.10
CA ASP A 50 1.90 -0.29 22.25
C ASP A 50 2.47 0.79 21.32
N TYR A 51 1.60 1.64 20.78
CA TYR A 51 2.04 2.82 20.04
C TYR A 51 1.48 4.06 20.71
N VAL A 52 2.27 5.14 20.71
CA VAL A 52 1.87 6.40 21.31
C VAL A 52 2.06 7.51 20.28
N MET A 53 1.01 8.31 20.10
CA MET A 53 1.10 9.56 19.38
C MET A 53 1.68 10.62 20.31
N VAL A 54 2.87 11.12 19.96
CA VAL A 54 3.54 12.18 20.70
C VAL A 54 3.11 13.51 20.09
N ARG A 55 2.09 14.13 20.69
CA ARG A 55 1.60 15.47 20.32
C ARG A 55 2.11 16.57 21.25
N GLU A 56 2.39 16.23 22.49
CA GLU A 56 2.94 17.11 23.53
C GLU A 56 4.08 16.38 24.23
N GLU A 57 4.96 17.12 24.90
CA GLU A 57 6.16 16.62 25.57
C GLU A 57 5.81 15.42 26.46
N ILE A 58 6.05 14.19 25.96
CA ILE A 58 6.09 13.04 26.85
C ILE A 58 7.21 13.37 27.82
N PRO A 59 6.91 13.49 29.12
CA PRO A 59 7.92 13.93 30.04
C PRO A 59 9.06 12.91 30.00
N PRO A 60 10.34 13.36 29.99
CA PRO A 60 11.48 12.49 29.71
C PRO A 60 11.51 11.23 30.57
N HIS A 61 11.01 11.31 31.81
CA HIS A 61 10.91 10.20 32.75
C HIS A 61 9.93 9.09 32.31
N ALA A 62 8.87 9.42 31.56
CA ALA A 62 7.92 8.43 31.06
C ALA A 62 8.51 7.58 29.92
N LEU A 63 9.54 8.07 29.23
CA LEU A 63 10.28 7.32 28.21
C LEU A 63 11.44 6.50 28.80
N MET A 64 11.91 6.79 30.02
CA MET A 64 13.10 6.13 30.60
C MET A 64 12.94 4.62 30.78
N ASN A 65 11.70 4.12 30.94
CA ASN A 65 11.41 2.70 31.14
C ASN A 65 10.79 2.02 29.90
N LEU A 66 10.64 2.73 28.78
CA LEU A 66 10.02 2.21 27.56
C LEU A 66 11.08 2.03 26.47
N SER A 67 11.13 0.84 25.87
CA SER A 67 12.04 0.59 24.76
C SER A 67 11.43 1.12 23.46
N VAL A 68 12.05 2.13 22.87
CA VAL A 68 11.62 2.71 21.59
C VAL A 68 12.01 1.77 20.45
N LEU A 69 11.01 1.19 19.79
CA LEU A 69 11.21 0.30 18.65
C LEU A 69 11.42 1.10 17.34
N GLY A 70 10.81 2.28 17.25
CA GLY A 70 10.96 3.17 16.11
C GLY A 70 9.95 4.31 16.11
N GLY A 71 10.01 5.17 15.10
CA GLY A 71 9.14 6.34 15.01
C GLY A 71 9.07 6.96 13.62
N ILE A 72 8.00 7.72 13.39
CA ILE A 72 7.82 8.57 12.22
C ILE A 72 7.50 9.99 12.66
N THR A 73 8.23 10.96 12.15
CA THR A 73 7.99 12.38 12.35
C THR A 73 7.41 12.98 11.07
N LEU A 74 6.29 13.68 11.21
CA LEU A 74 5.56 14.33 10.13
C LEU A 74 5.50 15.85 10.34
N ARG A 75 5.41 16.57 9.24
CA ARG A 75 5.27 18.02 9.18
C ARG A 75 4.06 18.39 8.32
N ARG A 76 3.20 19.26 8.84
CA ARG A 76 2.04 19.79 8.11
C ARG A 76 2.28 21.24 7.68
N PHE A 77 1.71 21.63 6.55
CA PHE A 77 1.91 22.95 5.94
C PHE A 77 0.68 23.89 6.06
N GLY A 78 -0.06 23.76 7.17
CA GLY A 78 -1.28 24.52 7.45
C GLY A 78 -2.56 23.71 7.22
N PRO A 79 -3.74 24.30 7.49
CA PRO A 79 -5.03 23.62 7.37
C PRO A 79 -5.50 23.45 5.91
N ASP A 80 -5.12 24.37 5.02
CA ASP A 80 -5.66 24.45 3.66
C ASP A 80 -4.94 23.57 2.64
N ARG A 81 -3.79 22.99 3.01
CA ARG A 81 -2.98 22.20 2.08
C ARG A 81 -3.34 20.72 2.18
N PRO A 82 -3.54 20.02 1.05
CA PRO A 82 -4.00 18.64 1.05
C PRO A 82 -2.86 17.63 1.28
N PHE A 83 -1.69 18.07 1.76
CA PHE A 83 -0.52 17.21 1.92
C PHE A 83 0.27 17.46 3.21
N LEU A 84 1.01 16.43 3.61
CA LEU A 84 2.01 16.49 4.68
C LEU A 84 3.35 15.92 4.21
N GLU A 85 4.42 16.25 4.92
CA GLU A 85 5.77 15.71 4.70
C GLU A 85 6.11 14.69 5.80
N ILE A 86 6.59 13.51 5.42
CA ILE A 86 7.29 12.60 6.35
C ILE A 86 8.76 12.99 6.32
N VAL A 87 9.22 13.53 7.45
CA VAL A 87 10.56 14.09 7.63
C VAL A 87 11.55 13.04 8.09
N PHE A 88 11.16 12.26 9.11
CA PHE A 88 11.98 11.18 9.66
C PHE A 88 11.15 9.90 9.75
N CYS A 89 11.74 8.78 9.38
CA CYS A 89 11.14 7.46 9.51
C CYS A 89 12.25 6.47 9.82
N ALA A 90 12.26 5.94 11.05
CA ALA A 90 13.32 5.05 11.50
C ALA A 90 12.79 3.93 12.39
N ILE A 91 13.34 2.74 12.21
CA ILE A 91 13.15 1.59 13.09
C ILE A 91 14.50 1.21 13.66
N SER A 92 14.53 0.90 14.96
CA SER A 92 15.72 0.42 15.66
C SER A 92 16.33 -0.77 14.91
N SER A 93 17.65 -0.76 14.71
CA SER A 93 18.36 -1.78 13.92
C SER A 93 18.12 -3.20 14.41
N ALA A 94 18.02 -3.40 15.74
CA ALA A 94 17.74 -4.69 16.35
C ALA A 94 16.36 -5.26 16.00
N GLU A 95 15.43 -4.39 15.60
CA GLU A 95 14.01 -4.69 15.39
C GLU A 95 13.62 -4.56 13.91
N GLN A 96 14.59 -4.30 13.03
CA GLN A 96 14.39 -4.30 11.58
C GLN A 96 13.97 -5.69 11.09
N VAL A 97 13.30 -5.74 9.94
CA VAL A 97 12.81 -6.97 9.29
C VAL A 97 11.66 -7.69 10.03
N ARG A 98 11.31 -7.31 11.26
CA ARG A 98 10.17 -7.86 12.02
C ARG A 98 8.79 -7.31 11.62
N GLY A 99 8.74 -6.41 10.64
CA GLY A 99 7.48 -5.85 10.12
C GLY A 99 6.98 -4.59 10.84
N TYR A 100 7.64 -4.13 11.92
CA TYR A 100 7.25 -2.92 12.65
C TYR A 100 7.19 -1.67 11.78
N GLY A 101 8.10 -1.51 10.82
CA GLY A 101 8.04 -0.37 9.89
C GLY A 101 6.78 -0.36 9.03
N ALA A 102 6.28 -1.52 8.62
CA ALA A 102 5.02 -1.60 7.87
C ALA A 102 3.83 -1.32 8.79
N PHE A 103 3.83 -1.89 10.00
CA PHE A 103 2.81 -1.64 11.00
C PHE A 103 2.71 -0.15 11.37
N LEU A 104 3.84 0.49 11.70
CA LEU A 104 3.92 1.90 12.07
C LEU A 104 3.38 2.82 10.95
N MET A 105 3.66 2.49 9.69
CA MET A 105 3.12 3.23 8.55
C MET A 105 1.61 3.03 8.39
N SER A 106 1.08 1.83 8.63
CA SER A 106 -0.38 1.59 8.65
C SER A 106 -1.07 2.39 9.76
N VAL A 107 -0.50 2.39 10.97
CA VAL A 107 -1.02 3.19 12.09
C VAL A 107 -0.99 4.67 11.73
N LEU A 108 0.12 5.17 11.20
CA LEU A 108 0.26 6.55 10.75
C LEU A 108 -0.82 6.93 9.73
N LYS A 109 -1.00 6.12 8.69
CA LYS A 109 -2.00 6.37 7.64
C LYS A 109 -3.41 6.42 8.19
N SER A 110 -3.76 5.46 9.05
CA SER A 110 -5.07 5.45 9.72
C SER A 110 -5.27 6.71 10.55
N TRP A 111 -4.28 7.07 11.37
CA TRP A 111 -4.36 8.24 12.23
C TRP A 111 -4.42 9.57 11.45
N VAL A 112 -3.64 9.72 10.38
CA VAL A 112 -3.68 10.90 9.50
C VAL A 112 -5.07 11.02 8.89
N ARG A 113 -5.65 9.90 8.43
CA ARG A 113 -6.98 9.91 7.82
C ARG A 113 -8.06 10.34 8.80
N THR A 114 -8.03 9.82 10.03
CA THR A 114 -9.01 10.17 11.07
C THR A 114 -8.83 11.60 11.59
N THR A 115 -7.58 12.04 11.78
CA THR A 115 -7.29 13.36 12.37
C THR A 115 -7.41 14.48 11.35
N TYR A 116 -6.94 14.26 10.12
CA TYR A 116 -6.81 15.28 9.09
C TYR A 116 -7.53 14.85 7.80
N PRO A 117 -8.86 14.94 7.73
CA PRO A 117 -9.63 14.51 6.56
C PRO A 117 -9.28 15.24 5.26
N CYS A 118 -8.73 16.46 5.36
CA CYS A 118 -8.28 17.27 4.22
C CYS A 118 -6.97 16.76 3.60
N ILE A 119 -6.19 15.95 4.32
CA ILE A 119 -4.93 15.40 3.82
C ILE A 119 -5.23 14.21 2.92
N THR A 120 -4.81 14.31 1.67
CA THR A 120 -4.95 13.27 0.66
C THR A 120 -3.60 12.77 0.17
N PHE A 121 -2.52 13.53 0.36
CA PHE A 121 -1.17 13.19 -0.08
C PHE A 121 -0.16 13.19 1.08
N MET A 122 0.78 12.25 1.04
CA MET A 122 1.97 12.26 1.86
C MET A 122 3.20 12.31 0.96
N LEU A 123 4.05 13.30 1.19
CA LEU A 123 5.31 13.45 0.49
C LEU A 123 6.46 13.08 1.41
N THR A 124 7.52 12.54 0.85
CA THR A 124 8.76 12.28 1.59
C THR A 124 9.95 12.31 0.66
N TYR A 125 11.06 12.82 1.14
CA TYR A 125 12.35 12.60 0.50
C TYR A 125 12.98 11.33 1.08
N ALA A 126 12.94 10.25 0.30
CA ALA A 126 13.48 8.96 0.72
C ALA A 126 14.96 8.83 0.32
N ASP A 127 15.79 8.39 1.26
CA ASP A 127 17.14 7.93 0.95
C ASP A 127 17.12 6.71 0.01
N ASN A 128 18.19 6.51 -0.76
CA ASN A 128 18.30 5.43 -1.74
C ASN A 128 18.00 4.03 -1.17
N TYR A 129 18.42 3.76 0.08
CA TYR A 129 18.14 2.49 0.76
C TYR A 129 16.68 2.33 1.20
N ALA A 130 15.98 3.45 1.43
CA ALA A 130 14.60 3.47 1.91
C ALA A 130 13.56 3.47 0.78
N VAL A 131 13.95 3.78 -0.47
CA VAL A 131 13.02 3.80 -1.62
C VAL A 131 12.24 2.48 -1.76
N GLY A 132 12.91 1.34 -1.57
CA GLY A 132 12.25 0.03 -1.62
C GLY A 132 11.22 -0.17 -0.51
N TYR A 133 11.47 0.36 0.69
CA TYR A 133 10.52 0.36 1.79
C TYR A 133 9.30 1.23 1.45
N PHE A 134 9.51 2.49 1.07
CA PHE A 134 8.41 3.41 0.74
C PHE A 134 7.56 2.91 -0.43
N LYS A 135 8.19 2.29 -1.45
CA LYS A 135 7.46 1.64 -2.55
C LYS A 135 6.52 0.54 -2.07
N LYS A 136 6.96 -0.30 -1.12
CA LYS A 136 6.10 -1.33 -0.49
C LYS A 136 4.98 -0.70 0.35
N GLN A 137 5.19 0.50 0.88
CA GLN A 137 4.18 1.28 1.58
C GLN A 137 3.27 2.08 0.62
N GLY A 138 3.33 1.86 -0.69
CA GLY A 138 2.43 2.53 -1.66
C GLY A 138 2.89 3.94 -2.08
N PHE A 139 4.13 4.32 -1.80
CA PHE A 139 4.72 5.53 -2.35
C PHE A 139 5.23 5.29 -3.77
N SER A 140 5.06 6.30 -4.63
CA SER A 140 5.55 6.34 -6.01
C SER A 140 6.57 7.46 -6.19
N ARG A 141 7.47 7.30 -7.16
CA ARG A 141 8.38 8.39 -7.60
C ARG A 141 7.66 9.42 -8.48
N GLN A 142 6.51 9.05 -9.03
CA GLN A 142 5.69 9.95 -9.83
C GLN A 142 4.86 10.81 -8.88
N ILE A 143 5.13 12.11 -8.89
CA ILE A 143 4.42 13.10 -8.08
C ILE A 143 3.25 13.61 -8.91
N THR A 144 2.03 13.37 -8.45
CA THR A 144 0.80 13.84 -9.11
C THR A 144 0.34 15.19 -8.56
N LEU A 145 0.75 15.54 -7.34
CA LEU A 145 0.45 16.83 -6.74
C LEU A 145 1.19 17.96 -7.46
N ASP A 146 0.45 19.01 -7.81
CA ASP A 146 1.01 20.17 -8.50
C ASP A 146 2.15 20.82 -7.71
N ARG A 147 3.24 21.13 -8.42
CA ARG A 147 4.45 21.75 -7.87
C ARG A 147 4.15 23.12 -7.26
N THR A 148 3.11 23.83 -7.70
CA THR A 148 2.69 25.09 -7.06
C THR A 148 2.28 24.90 -5.59
N VAL A 149 1.83 23.70 -5.22
CA VAL A 149 1.32 23.38 -3.88
C VAL A 149 2.44 23.00 -2.92
N TRP A 150 3.47 22.29 -3.36
CA TRP A 150 4.55 21.79 -2.48
C TRP A 150 5.93 22.41 -2.76
N GLY A 151 6.12 23.01 -3.93
CA GLY A 151 7.38 23.59 -4.37
C GLY A 151 7.85 24.71 -3.44
N GLY A 152 9.11 24.63 -2.99
CA GLY A 152 9.71 25.60 -2.08
C GLY A 152 9.38 25.39 -0.59
N LEU A 153 8.42 24.51 -0.26
CA LEU A 153 8.10 24.14 1.12
C LEU A 153 8.94 22.95 1.61
N ILE A 154 9.10 21.97 0.74
CA ILE A 154 9.99 20.83 0.92
C ILE A 154 11.29 21.14 0.18
N LYS A 155 12.44 20.97 0.84
CA LYS A 155 13.74 21.21 0.19
C LYS A 155 14.16 20.02 -0.65
N ASP A 156 14.61 20.33 -1.86
CA ASP A 156 15.32 19.38 -2.72
C ASP A 156 16.76 19.25 -2.22
N TYR A 157 17.24 18.01 -2.06
CA TYR A 157 18.62 17.74 -1.70
C TYR A 157 19.17 16.50 -2.37
N ASP A 158 20.47 16.53 -2.66
CA ASP A 158 21.16 15.44 -3.35
C ASP A 158 21.14 14.13 -2.54
N GLY A 159 20.96 13.02 -3.24
CA GLY A 159 20.91 11.68 -2.67
C GLY A 159 19.54 11.26 -2.11
N GLY A 160 18.54 12.13 -2.16
CA GLY A 160 17.15 11.81 -1.85
C GLY A 160 16.30 11.65 -3.12
N THR A 161 15.31 10.77 -3.06
CA THR A 161 14.25 10.66 -4.08
C THR A 161 12.95 11.17 -3.49
N LEU A 162 12.35 12.21 -4.07
CA LEU A 162 11.00 12.64 -3.70
C LEU A 162 10.00 11.53 -4.07
N MET A 163 9.17 11.15 -3.11
CA MET A 163 8.14 10.13 -3.29
C MET A 163 6.80 10.62 -2.74
N GLU A 164 5.72 10.24 -3.42
CA GLU A 164 4.34 10.58 -3.09
C GLU A 164 3.54 9.32 -2.76
N CYS A 165 2.77 9.36 -1.67
CA CYS A 165 1.72 8.38 -1.37
C CYS A 165 0.38 9.10 -1.36
N ARG A 166 -0.54 8.67 -2.24
CA ARG A 166 -1.94 9.04 -2.16
C ARG A 166 -2.64 8.18 -1.12
N LEU A 167 -3.34 8.80 -0.18
CA LEU A 167 -4.15 8.09 0.79
C LEU A 167 -5.40 7.51 0.09
N ILE A 168 -5.63 6.22 0.32
CA ILE A 168 -6.83 5.47 -0.04
C ILE A 168 -8.06 6.09 0.69
N PRO A 169 -9.25 6.07 0.07
CA PRO A 169 -10.48 6.62 0.64
C PRO A 169 -10.83 6.12 2.05
N GLU A 170 -11.64 6.92 2.76
CA GLU A 170 -11.97 6.77 4.19
C GLU A 170 -12.54 5.42 4.62
N ILE A 171 -13.22 4.70 3.71
CA ILE A 171 -13.86 3.44 4.06
C ILE A 171 -12.83 2.36 4.46
N VAL A 172 -11.58 2.52 4.02
CA VAL A 172 -10.54 1.50 4.13
C VAL A 172 -9.69 1.76 5.37
N ASP A 173 -9.84 0.88 6.37
CA ASP A 173 -8.94 0.84 7.53
C ASP A 173 -7.59 0.19 7.14
N TYR A 174 -6.51 0.96 7.31
CA TYR A 174 -5.14 0.52 7.03
C TYR A 174 -4.65 -0.61 7.93
N LEU A 175 -5.19 -0.75 9.15
CA LEU A 175 -4.82 -1.81 10.09
C LEU A 175 -5.43 -3.15 9.65
N SER A 176 -6.66 -3.12 9.15
CA SER A 176 -7.38 -4.29 8.63
C SER A 176 -7.02 -4.65 7.19
N MET A 177 -6.07 -3.98 6.54
CA MET A 177 -5.73 -4.18 5.12
C MET A 177 -5.40 -5.62 4.76
N ARG A 178 -4.64 -6.32 5.60
CA ARG A 178 -4.29 -7.73 5.36
C ARG A 178 -5.53 -8.62 5.34
N ARG A 179 -6.44 -8.40 6.28
CA ARG A 179 -7.72 -9.12 6.36
C ARG A 179 -8.58 -8.82 5.14
N LEU A 180 -8.70 -7.54 4.78
CA LEU A 180 -9.48 -7.08 3.63
C LEU A 180 -9.00 -7.73 2.32
N ILE A 181 -7.68 -7.70 2.06
CA ILE A 181 -7.08 -8.32 0.88
C ILE A 181 -7.27 -9.85 0.91
N GLY A 182 -7.17 -10.47 2.09
CA GLY A 182 -7.44 -11.90 2.28
C GLY A 182 -8.86 -12.27 1.86
N CYS A 183 -9.86 -11.55 2.39
CA CYS A 183 -11.26 -11.75 2.04
C CYS A 183 -11.53 -11.50 0.55
N GLN A 184 -10.93 -10.46 -0.05
CA GLN A 184 -11.04 -10.17 -1.47
C GLN A 184 -10.47 -11.30 -2.34
N ARG A 185 -9.29 -11.83 -1.95
CA ARG A 185 -8.65 -12.95 -2.65
C ARG A 185 -9.49 -14.22 -2.55
N GLU A 186 -10.06 -14.50 -1.39
CA GLU A 186 -10.92 -15.67 -1.18
C GLU A 186 -12.21 -15.56 -2.00
N ALA A 187 -12.87 -14.40 -1.98
CA ALA A 187 -14.06 -14.14 -2.79
C ALA A 187 -13.77 -14.32 -4.29
N LEU A 188 -12.62 -13.85 -4.76
CA LEU A 188 -12.15 -14.02 -6.14
C LEU A 188 -11.91 -15.50 -6.48
N MET A 189 -11.22 -16.24 -5.60
CA MET A 189 -10.96 -17.67 -5.83
C MET A 189 -12.26 -18.47 -5.85
N ASN A 190 -13.20 -18.18 -4.96
CA ASN A 190 -14.52 -18.82 -4.94
C ASN A 190 -15.29 -18.53 -6.24
N ALA A 191 -15.20 -17.31 -6.75
CA ALA A 191 -15.81 -16.94 -8.02
C ALA A 191 -15.19 -17.65 -9.23
N ILE A 192 -13.86 -17.75 -9.28
CA ILE A 192 -13.15 -18.52 -10.31
C ILE A 192 -13.56 -19.99 -10.23
N GLN A 193 -13.64 -20.56 -9.02
CA GLN A 193 -14.05 -21.94 -8.83
C GLN A 193 -15.49 -22.17 -9.31
N ARG A 194 -16.42 -21.25 -9.04
CA ARG A 194 -17.80 -21.33 -9.57
C ARG A 194 -17.80 -21.34 -11.10
N LYS A 195 -17.10 -20.40 -11.75
CA LYS A 195 -17.00 -20.36 -13.22
C LYS A 195 -16.29 -21.61 -13.78
N ALA A 196 -15.28 -22.13 -13.09
CA ALA A 196 -14.57 -23.35 -13.51
C ALA A 196 -15.42 -24.62 -13.34
N SER A 197 -16.37 -24.61 -12.40
CA SER A 197 -17.33 -25.70 -12.19
C SER A 197 -18.51 -25.68 -13.16
N GLU A 198 -18.66 -24.63 -13.96
CA GLU A 198 -19.62 -24.62 -15.07
C GLU A 198 -19.23 -25.72 -16.07
N PRO A 199 -20.21 -26.44 -16.64
CA PRO A 199 -19.92 -27.54 -17.54
C PRO A 199 -19.11 -27.03 -18.73
N PHE A 200 -17.93 -27.62 -18.92
CA PHE A 200 -17.09 -27.31 -20.07
C PHE A 200 -17.87 -27.59 -21.36
N VAL A 201 -18.26 -26.52 -22.07
CA VAL A 201 -18.97 -26.64 -23.34
C VAL A 201 -17.98 -27.10 -24.40
N ARG A 202 -17.95 -28.41 -24.66
CA ARG A 202 -17.21 -28.97 -25.78
C ARG A 202 -17.96 -28.66 -27.07
N HIS A 203 -17.46 -27.71 -27.83
CA HIS A 203 -17.97 -27.47 -29.19
C HIS A 203 -17.54 -28.58 -30.13
N ALA A 204 -18.38 -28.90 -31.11
CA ALA A 204 -18.03 -29.84 -32.17
C ALA A 204 -16.81 -29.35 -32.97
N GLY A 205 -16.05 -30.28 -33.54
CA GLY A 205 -14.95 -29.94 -34.44
C GLY A 205 -15.45 -29.16 -35.66
N LEU A 206 -14.59 -28.30 -36.21
CA LEU A 206 -14.90 -27.53 -37.41
C LEU A 206 -15.14 -28.48 -38.59
N ALA A 207 -16.27 -28.30 -39.28
CA ALA A 207 -16.67 -29.15 -40.40
C ALA A 207 -15.88 -28.87 -41.69
N THR A 208 -15.31 -27.67 -41.82
CA THR A 208 -14.64 -27.19 -43.02
C THR A 208 -13.38 -26.41 -42.67
N PHE A 209 -12.30 -26.68 -43.40
CA PHE A 209 -11.07 -25.91 -43.37
C PHE A 209 -10.72 -25.49 -44.80
N PRO A 210 -10.32 -24.22 -45.04
CA PRO A 210 -10.13 -23.12 -44.09
C PRO A 210 -11.44 -22.49 -43.59
N VAL A 211 -11.42 -21.90 -42.39
CA VAL A 211 -12.58 -21.17 -41.82
C VAL A 211 -12.70 -19.80 -42.50
N ALA A 212 -13.85 -19.51 -43.09
CA ALA A 212 -14.09 -18.25 -43.81
C ALA A 212 -14.17 -17.02 -42.88
N ASP A 213 -14.82 -17.17 -41.71
CA ASP A 213 -14.90 -16.12 -40.69
C ASP A 213 -14.60 -16.70 -39.29
N PRO A 214 -13.53 -16.25 -38.61
CA PRO A 214 -13.22 -16.68 -37.25
C PRO A 214 -14.34 -16.42 -36.23
N SER A 215 -15.21 -15.43 -36.44
CA SER A 215 -16.31 -15.13 -35.52
C SER A 215 -17.43 -16.18 -35.52
N SER A 216 -17.49 -17.00 -36.57
CA SER A 216 -18.44 -18.11 -36.73
C SER A 216 -18.14 -19.34 -35.86
N ILE A 217 -16.98 -19.39 -35.21
CA ILE A 217 -16.57 -20.50 -34.35
C ILE A 217 -17.35 -20.43 -33.04
N ALA A 218 -18.11 -21.48 -32.73
CA ALA A 218 -19.00 -21.52 -31.55
C ALA A 218 -18.28 -21.25 -30.21
N GLY A 219 -17.00 -21.60 -30.08
CA GLY A 219 -16.19 -21.29 -28.88
C GLY A 219 -15.73 -19.83 -28.76
N LEU A 220 -15.96 -19.01 -29.79
CA LEU A 220 -15.62 -17.58 -29.84
C LEU A 220 -16.87 -16.68 -29.75
N SER A 221 -18.08 -17.25 -29.70
CA SER A 221 -19.31 -16.46 -29.55
C SER A 221 -19.28 -15.68 -28.23
N GLY A 222 -19.38 -14.35 -28.29
CA GLY A 222 -19.30 -13.46 -27.11
C GLY A 222 -17.89 -12.98 -26.76
N ARG A 223 -16.84 -13.41 -27.49
CA ARG A 223 -15.49 -12.84 -27.41
C ARG A 223 -15.02 -12.46 -28.82
N PRO A 224 -15.08 -11.18 -29.22
CA PRO A 224 -14.74 -10.78 -30.58
C PRO A 224 -13.29 -11.19 -30.90
N TRP A 225 -13.11 -11.81 -32.07
CA TRP A 225 -11.79 -12.13 -32.58
C TRP A 225 -11.02 -10.83 -32.84
N GLN A 226 -9.90 -10.62 -32.15
CA GLN A 226 -9.04 -9.48 -32.38
C GLN A 226 -7.96 -9.86 -33.40
N SER A 227 -8.13 -9.46 -34.66
CA SER A 227 -7.11 -9.60 -35.69
C SER A 227 -5.95 -8.65 -35.39
N SER A 228 -5.00 -9.07 -34.56
CA SER A 228 -3.72 -8.36 -34.43
C SER A 228 -2.81 -8.74 -35.60
N CYS A 229 -3.16 -8.26 -36.79
CA CYS A 229 -2.33 -8.28 -37.97
C CYS A 229 -2.70 -7.09 -38.86
N GLU A 230 -2.38 -5.89 -38.38
CA GLU A 230 -1.96 -4.82 -39.28
C GLU A 230 -0.64 -4.28 -38.75
N ASP A 231 0.35 -4.31 -39.65
CA ASP A 231 1.70 -3.77 -39.59
C ASP A 231 2.76 -4.52 -38.75
N GLY A 232 3.72 -5.09 -39.48
CA GLY A 232 4.84 -5.92 -39.04
C GLY A 232 5.92 -5.22 -38.23
N GLN A 233 5.56 -4.44 -37.21
CA GLN A 233 6.47 -3.96 -36.17
C GLN A 233 5.74 -3.93 -34.82
N HIS A 234 5.91 -4.97 -34.01
CA HIS A 234 6.19 -4.91 -32.55
C HIS A 234 5.98 -6.28 -31.86
N PRO A 235 6.80 -6.62 -30.84
CA PRO A 235 6.76 -7.93 -30.19
C PRO A 235 5.49 -8.06 -29.36
N LEU A 236 4.84 -9.23 -29.44
CA LEU A 236 3.86 -9.78 -28.49
C LEU A 236 3.29 -8.71 -27.54
N LYS A 237 2.24 -7.99 -27.97
CA LYS A 237 1.47 -7.16 -27.03
C LYS A 237 1.08 -8.06 -25.88
N ARG A 238 1.59 -7.71 -24.69
CA ARG A 238 1.50 -8.47 -23.45
C ARG A 238 0.09 -9.04 -23.29
N PRO A 239 -0.08 -10.27 -22.76
CA PRO A 239 -1.41 -10.77 -22.43
C PRO A 239 -2.13 -9.69 -21.61
N LEU A 240 -3.44 -9.51 -21.86
CA LEU A 240 -4.34 -8.62 -21.11
C LEU A 240 -3.76 -8.43 -19.71
N SER A 241 -3.36 -7.20 -19.38
CA SER A 241 -2.75 -6.90 -18.09
C SER A 241 -3.62 -7.58 -17.05
N VAL A 242 -3.04 -8.43 -16.20
CA VAL A 242 -3.78 -9.19 -15.18
C VAL A 242 -4.71 -8.25 -14.39
N LYS A 243 -4.33 -6.98 -14.27
CA LYS A 243 -5.13 -5.88 -13.73
C LYS A 243 -6.47 -5.66 -14.44
N ASP A 244 -6.50 -5.66 -15.77
CA ASP A 244 -7.69 -5.38 -16.57
C ASP A 244 -8.64 -6.58 -16.56
N ALA A 245 -8.08 -7.80 -16.66
CA ALA A 245 -8.84 -9.03 -16.51
C ALA A 245 -9.44 -9.16 -15.09
N LEU A 246 -8.68 -8.78 -14.07
CA LEU A 246 -9.12 -8.81 -12.67
C LEU A 246 -10.12 -7.67 -12.38
N ALA A 247 -9.98 -6.51 -12.99
CA ALA A 247 -10.96 -5.42 -12.91
C ALA A 247 -12.30 -5.83 -13.53
N SER A 248 -12.29 -6.42 -14.73
CA SER A 248 -13.49 -6.97 -15.37
C SER A 248 -14.14 -8.04 -14.50
N LEU A 249 -13.35 -8.94 -13.90
CA LEU A 249 -13.90 -9.99 -13.04
C LEU A 249 -14.53 -9.44 -11.76
N LEU A 250 -13.93 -8.39 -11.18
CA LEU A 250 -14.48 -7.74 -9.99
C LEU A 250 -15.79 -6.99 -10.27
N VAL A 251 -15.91 -6.39 -11.46
CA VAL A 251 -17.16 -5.75 -11.93
C VAL A 251 -18.25 -6.81 -12.18
N ASP A 252 -17.92 -7.89 -12.88
CA ASP A 252 -18.86 -8.97 -13.23
C ASP A 252 -19.43 -9.70 -12.00
N LEU A 253 -18.67 -9.77 -10.91
CA LEU A 253 -19.05 -10.57 -9.73
C LEU A 253 -19.97 -9.83 -8.75
N GLN A 254 -20.34 -8.57 -9.00
CA GLN A 254 -21.08 -7.72 -8.05
C GLN A 254 -20.52 -7.80 -6.62
N VAL A 255 -19.22 -8.11 -6.47
CA VAL A 255 -18.56 -8.08 -5.18
C VAL A 255 -18.46 -6.61 -4.87
N PHE A 256 -19.33 -6.14 -3.96
CA PHE A 256 -19.32 -4.81 -3.37
C PHE A 256 -17.99 -4.61 -2.60
N CYS A 257 -16.92 -4.41 -3.37
CA CYS A 257 -15.61 -3.92 -3.00
C CYS A 257 -15.18 -2.93 -4.09
N PHE A 258 -16.09 -2.05 -4.49
CA PHE A 258 -15.68 -0.70 -4.87
C PHE A 258 -14.78 -0.20 -3.73
N LEU A 259 -13.51 0.09 -4.02
CA LEU A 259 -12.77 1.27 -3.51
C LEU A 259 -11.24 1.18 -3.63
N ILE A 260 -10.64 0.04 -4.00
CA ILE A 260 -9.17 0.00 -4.19
C ILE A 260 -8.74 0.23 -5.65
N LEU A 261 -9.54 -0.17 -6.65
CA LEU A 261 -9.11 -0.09 -8.06
C LEU A 261 -9.52 1.20 -8.80
N ASP A 262 -10.60 1.86 -8.38
CA ASP A 262 -11.10 3.06 -9.09
C ASP A 262 -10.24 4.32 -8.90
N ALA A 263 -9.48 4.40 -7.80
CA ALA A 263 -8.65 5.57 -7.52
C ALA A 263 -7.48 5.75 -8.51
N SER A 264 -7.15 4.73 -9.32
CA SER A 264 -6.15 4.82 -10.39
C SER A 264 -6.73 4.92 -11.80
N LEU A 265 -8.03 4.65 -12.00
CA LEU A 265 -8.66 4.65 -13.33
C LEU A 265 -9.41 5.96 -13.64
N SER A 266 -9.77 6.76 -12.63
CA SER A 266 -10.43 8.06 -12.83
C SER A 266 -9.51 9.18 -13.37
N MET A 267 -8.27 8.90 -13.78
CA MET A 267 -7.33 9.91 -14.33
C MET A 267 -6.97 9.69 -15.80
N ALA A 268 -7.78 8.93 -16.55
CA ALA A 268 -7.57 8.74 -17.97
C ALA A 268 -8.86 8.95 -18.78
N VAL A 269 -9.35 10.19 -18.82
CA VAL A 269 -10.15 10.72 -19.94
C VAL A 269 -9.78 12.21 -20.08
N PRO A 270 -9.52 12.73 -21.29
CA PRO A 270 -9.07 14.11 -21.54
C PRO A 270 -10.10 15.18 -21.19
#